data_AF-A0A8J6JFX4-F1
#
_entry.id   AF-A0A8J6JFX4-F1
#
_cell.length_a   1.000
_cell.length_b   1.000
_cell.length_c   1.000
_cell.angle_alpha   90.00
_cell.angle_beta   90.00
_cell.angle_gamma   90.00
#
_symmetry.space_group_name_H-M   'P 1'
#
loop_
_entity.id
_entity.type
_entity.pdbx_description
1 polymer ?
#
loop_
_entity_poly.entity_id
_entity_poly.type
_entity_poly.pdbx_seq_one_letter_code
_entity_poly.pdbx_strand_id
1 'polypeptide(L)'
;MPYKEVPVSILIYKQRHRHPNYKKTPKGNYAHIGYIVTRPGAVKNEGMRHGLFGKLEPGAVKEFDTWQEAARLVRELSYRRVNMYRGIISFSPETAAELGLSDHKAWEDYIDRHILTLAKFNGIRVQDLQWVAAHHNEKGHPHIHVVFWNKNQRTMVPFVHPSIPDKIRKQLIRDTFAERIKEYCEAKQRAKEHLSAITDEMIDEFEKYMEHL
;
A
#
# COMPACT_ATOMS: atom_id res chain seq x y z
N MET A 1 27.68 -3.54 22.86
CA MET A 1 26.35 -4.03 22.39
C MET A 1 26.25 -3.75 20.91
N PRO A 2 26.14 -4.75 20.02
CA PRO A 2 25.91 -4.47 18.61
C PRO A 2 24.51 -3.89 18.45
N TYR A 3 24.42 -2.77 17.73
CA TYR A 3 23.14 -2.22 17.29
C TYR A 3 22.43 -3.30 16.46
N LYS A 4 21.30 -3.81 16.94
CA LYS A 4 20.39 -4.55 16.07
C LYS A 4 19.87 -3.54 15.05
N GLU A 5 20.35 -3.63 13.82
CA GLU A 5 19.70 -2.96 12.69
C GLU A 5 18.23 -3.32 12.73
N VAL A 6 17.37 -2.33 12.96
CA VAL A 6 15.92 -2.52 12.86
C VAL A 6 15.65 -2.71 11.38
N PRO A 7 15.21 -3.90 10.92
CA PRO A 7 14.99 -4.11 9.50
C PRO A 7 13.95 -3.11 9.02
N VAL A 8 14.29 -2.33 7.98
CA VAL A 8 13.31 -1.51 7.28
C VAL A 8 12.21 -2.44 6.77
N SER A 9 10.94 -2.08 7.02
CA SER A 9 9.79 -2.88 6.59
C SER A 9 9.89 -3.16 5.08
N ILE A 10 9.79 -4.44 4.68
CA ILE A 10 9.83 -4.91 3.28
C ILE A 10 8.83 -4.17 2.36
N LEU A 11 7.77 -3.63 2.95
CA LEU A 11 6.82 -2.70 2.33
C LEU A 11 6.51 -1.57 3.30
N ILE A 12 6.57 -0.33 2.81
CA ILE A 12 6.15 0.86 3.56
C ILE A 12 4.80 1.32 3.03
N TYR A 13 3.83 1.50 3.93
CA TYR A 13 2.58 2.18 3.63
C TYR A 13 2.37 3.38 4.57
N LYS A 14 2.11 4.55 4.00
CA LYS A 14 1.73 5.76 4.74
C LYS A 14 0.41 6.28 4.20
N GLN A 15 -0.52 6.62 5.09
CA GLN A 15 -1.78 7.26 4.73
C GLN A 15 -1.93 8.58 5.48
N ARG A 16 -2.32 9.65 4.78
CA ARG A 16 -2.65 10.95 5.37
C ARG A 16 -3.87 11.54 4.68
N HIS A 17 -4.51 12.51 5.31
CA HIS A 17 -5.50 13.35 4.66
C HIS A 17 -5.43 14.76 5.27
N ARG A 18 -5.94 15.76 4.55
CA ARG A 18 -6.11 17.10 5.12
C ARG A 18 -7.45 17.16 5.84
N HIS A 19 -7.50 17.83 6.99
CA HIS A 19 -8.76 17.99 7.71
C HIS A 19 -9.80 18.69 6.81
N PRO A 20 -11.01 18.10 6.63
CA PRO A 20 -11.99 18.59 5.65
C PRO A 20 -12.53 19.99 5.94
N ASN A 21 -12.54 20.44 7.21
CA ASN A 21 -13.03 21.79 7.58
C ASN A 21 -12.06 22.94 7.30
N TYR A 22 -10.79 22.68 6.97
CA TYR A 22 -9.86 23.79 6.72
C TYR A 22 -10.16 24.46 5.38
N LYS A 23 -10.27 25.80 5.37
CA LYS A 23 -10.53 26.60 4.16
C LYS A 23 -9.53 26.33 3.02
N LYS A 24 -8.28 25.96 3.37
CA LYS A 24 -7.22 25.64 2.41
C LYS A 24 -7.27 24.20 1.88
N THR A 25 -8.11 23.31 2.41
CA THR A 25 -8.17 21.90 2.02
C THR A 25 -8.48 21.69 0.54
N PRO A 26 -9.50 22.35 -0.06
CA PRO A 26 -9.78 22.20 -1.50
C PRO A 26 -8.59 22.58 -2.38
N LYS A 27 -8.00 23.76 -2.15
CA LYS A 27 -6.80 24.22 -2.89
C LYS A 27 -5.60 23.28 -2.66
N GLY A 28 -5.42 22.80 -1.44
CA GLY A 28 -4.32 21.91 -1.07
C GLY A 28 -4.47 20.48 -1.62
N ASN A 29 -5.70 20.02 -1.87
CA ASN A 29 -5.96 18.74 -2.54
C ASN A 29 -5.72 18.86 -4.05
N TYR A 30 -6.22 19.92 -4.70
CA TYR A 30 -5.90 20.24 -6.09
C TYR A 30 -4.39 20.28 -6.35
N ALA A 31 -3.67 21.08 -5.57
CA ALA A 31 -2.22 21.24 -5.72
C ALA A 31 -1.45 19.94 -5.47
N HIS A 32 -1.99 19.05 -4.63
CA HIS A 32 -1.36 17.77 -4.39
C HIS A 32 -1.42 16.84 -5.59
N ILE A 33 -2.55 16.79 -6.31
CA ILE A 33 -2.65 16.01 -7.56
C ILE A 33 -1.59 16.48 -8.54
N GLY A 34 -1.51 17.80 -8.80
CA GLY A 34 -0.47 18.36 -9.67
C GLY A 34 0.94 17.99 -9.20
N TYR A 35 1.24 18.15 -7.91
CA TYR A 35 2.55 17.80 -7.35
C TYR A 35 2.94 16.34 -7.60
N ILE A 36 2.05 15.37 -7.32
CA ILE A 36 2.40 13.96 -7.47
C ILE A 36 2.54 13.54 -8.93
N VAL A 37 2.01 14.27 -9.91
CA VAL A 37 2.05 13.81 -11.31
C VAL A 37 3.04 14.58 -12.18
N THR A 38 3.36 15.83 -11.82
CA THR A 38 4.23 16.68 -12.64
C THR A 38 5.67 16.78 -12.14
N ARG A 39 5.97 16.43 -10.88
CA ARG A 39 7.33 16.56 -10.34
C ARG A 39 8.38 15.72 -11.09
N PRO A 40 9.68 16.09 -11.04
CA PRO A 40 10.74 15.40 -11.80
C PRO A 40 10.83 13.90 -11.54
N GLY A 41 10.61 13.45 -10.30
CA GLY A 41 10.65 12.03 -9.94
C GLY A 41 9.45 11.20 -10.41
N ALA A 42 8.38 11.84 -10.91
CA ALA A 42 7.20 11.14 -11.40
C ALA A 42 7.45 10.60 -12.82
N VAL A 43 7.23 9.31 -13.01
CA VAL A 43 7.27 8.66 -14.33
C VAL A 43 6.10 9.18 -15.15
N LYS A 44 6.37 9.74 -16.33
CA LYS A 44 5.34 10.32 -17.21
C LYS A 44 4.71 9.24 -18.07
N ASN A 45 3.42 9.37 -18.32
CA ASN A 45 2.74 8.54 -19.30
C ASN A 45 3.30 8.85 -20.69
N GLU A 46 3.19 7.89 -21.60
CA GLU A 46 3.70 8.03 -22.96
C GLU A 46 3.05 9.24 -23.66
N GLY A 47 3.88 10.10 -24.26
CA GLY A 47 3.41 11.33 -24.93
C GLY A 47 2.88 12.44 -24.01
N MET A 48 2.89 12.27 -22.68
CA MET A 48 2.33 13.24 -21.72
C MET A 48 3.40 13.95 -20.88
N ARG A 49 3.02 15.08 -20.28
CA ARG A 49 3.85 15.83 -19.32
C ARG A 49 3.58 15.49 -17.86
N HIS A 50 2.78 14.46 -17.60
CA HIS A 50 2.42 14.00 -16.27
C HIS A 50 2.25 12.48 -16.22
N GLY A 51 2.28 11.91 -15.02
CA GLY A 51 2.16 10.47 -14.76
C GLY A 51 0.83 10.04 -14.15
N LEU A 52 -0.28 10.70 -14.51
CA LEU A 52 -1.58 10.50 -13.83
C LEU A 52 -2.34 9.36 -14.49
N PHE A 53 -2.77 8.39 -13.69
CA PHE A 53 -3.70 7.34 -14.10
C PHE A 53 -4.66 7.01 -12.95
N GLY A 54 -5.75 6.31 -13.23
CA GLY A 54 -6.71 5.90 -12.19
C GLY A 54 -8.09 5.49 -12.69
N LYS A 55 -9.05 5.47 -11.78
CA LYS A 55 -10.46 5.13 -12.04
C LYS A 55 -11.38 6.16 -11.39
N LEU A 56 -12.02 6.99 -12.20
CA LEU A 56 -13.11 7.86 -11.76
C LEU A 56 -14.48 7.17 -11.88
N GLU A 57 -14.55 6.02 -12.54
CA GLU A 57 -15.75 5.19 -12.65
C GLU A 57 -15.36 3.71 -12.56
N PRO A 58 -16.30 2.81 -12.20
CA PRO A 58 -16.04 1.37 -12.27
C PRO A 58 -15.59 0.96 -13.68
N GLY A 59 -14.57 0.10 -13.79
CA GLY A 59 -14.06 -0.37 -15.07
C GLY A 59 -12.53 -0.48 -15.10
N ALA A 60 -11.96 -0.31 -16.29
CA ALA A 60 -10.52 -0.33 -16.54
C ALA A 60 -9.84 0.95 -16.01
N VAL A 61 -8.54 0.85 -15.70
CA VAL A 61 -7.71 2.01 -15.40
C VAL A 61 -7.60 2.88 -16.66
N LYS A 62 -7.60 4.20 -16.47
CA LYS A 62 -7.42 5.17 -17.54
C LYS A 62 -6.27 6.10 -17.22
N GLU A 63 -5.51 6.43 -18.25
CA GLU A 63 -4.70 7.64 -18.28
C GLU A 63 -5.58 8.84 -18.61
N PHE A 64 -5.18 10.03 -18.16
CA PHE A 64 -5.96 11.26 -18.37
C PHE A 64 -5.24 12.15 -19.37
N ASP A 65 -5.94 12.81 -20.29
CA ASP A 65 -5.32 13.78 -21.21
C ASP A 65 -4.71 14.96 -20.45
N THR A 66 -5.36 15.36 -19.35
CA THR A 66 -4.86 16.41 -18.46
C THR A 66 -5.03 16.01 -17.00
N TRP A 67 -4.00 16.21 -16.19
CA TRP A 67 -4.12 15.98 -14.75
C TRP A 67 -5.11 16.93 -14.06
N GLN A 68 -5.37 18.09 -14.66
CA GLN A 68 -6.29 19.10 -14.16
C GLN A 68 -7.73 18.60 -14.09
N GLU A 69 -8.14 17.65 -14.93
CA GLU A 69 -9.45 17.03 -14.88
C GLU A 69 -9.72 16.39 -13.51
N ALA A 70 -8.87 15.43 -13.11
CA ALA A 70 -8.96 14.79 -11.81
C ALA A 70 -8.75 15.79 -10.66
N ALA A 71 -7.83 16.75 -10.81
CA ALA A 71 -7.57 17.74 -9.76
C ALA A 71 -8.77 18.65 -9.51
N ARG A 72 -9.51 19.06 -10.55
CA ARG A 72 -10.74 19.86 -10.44
C ARG A 72 -11.83 19.06 -9.72
N LEU A 73 -12.03 17.80 -10.07
CA LEU A 73 -12.98 16.92 -9.37
C LEU A 73 -12.62 16.77 -7.88
N VAL A 74 -11.35 16.45 -7.58
CA VAL A 74 -10.84 16.35 -6.20
C VAL A 74 -11.10 17.66 -5.43
N ARG A 75 -10.91 18.82 -6.07
CA ARG A 75 -11.20 20.12 -5.47
C ARG A 75 -12.69 20.33 -5.20
N GLU A 76 -13.56 20.02 -6.15
CA GLU A 76 -15.02 20.13 -6.02
C GLU A 76 -15.53 19.28 -4.85
N LEU A 77 -15.15 18.00 -4.83
CA LEU A 77 -15.51 17.07 -3.76
C LEU A 77 -14.97 17.54 -2.39
N SER A 78 -13.80 18.16 -2.37
CA SER A 78 -13.25 18.75 -1.15
C SER A 78 -14.08 19.94 -0.64
N TYR A 79 -14.70 20.74 -1.51
CA TYR A 79 -15.64 21.79 -1.07
C TYR A 79 -16.88 21.20 -0.42
N ARG A 80 -17.31 20.01 -0.88
CA ARG A 80 -18.38 19.21 -0.29
C ARG A 80 -17.94 18.40 0.95
N ARG A 81 -16.72 18.65 1.45
CA ARG A 81 -16.11 17.99 2.62
C ARG A 81 -15.90 16.47 2.45
N VAL A 82 -15.86 15.98 1.21
CA VAL A 82 -15.43 14.61 0.93
C VAL A 82 -13.95 14.48 1.29
N ASN A 83 -13.60 13.43 2.04
CA ASN A 83 -12.23 13.21 2.49
C ASN A 83 -11.37 12.61 1.37
N MET A 84 -10.24 13.26 1.08
CA MET A 84 -9.25 12.79 0.12
C MET A 84 -8.13 12.07 0.87
N TYR A 85 -8.15 10.74 0.84
CA TYR A 85 -7.08 9.93 1.41
C TYR A 85 -5.88 9.96 0.47
N ARG A 86 -4.68 10.13 1.04
CA ARG A 86 -3.40 10.18 0.33
C ARG A 86 -2.54 9.03 0.84
N GLY A 87 -2.42 7.98 0.04
CA GLY A 87 -1.59 6.82 0.28
C GLY A 87 -0.23 6.94 -0.43
N ILE A 88 0.80 6.36 0.19
CA ILE A 88 2.09 6.07 -0.42
C ILE A 88 2.40 4.61 -0.16
N ILE A 89 2.68 3.83 -1.21
CA ILE A 89 3.24 2.48 -1.11
C ILE A 89 4.65 2.53 -1.68
N SER A 90 5.63 2.08 -0.91
CA SER A 90 7.05 2.17 -1.27
C SER A 90 7.78 0.88 -0.92
N PHE A 91 8.75 0.54 -1.75
CA PHE A 91 9.62 -0.61 -1.63
C PHE A 91 11.09 -0.17 -1.65
N SER A 92 12.00 -1.04 -1.20
CA SER A 92 13.40 -0.90 -1.58
C SER A 92 13.56 -1.16 -3.09
N PRO A 93 14.62 -0.65 -3.74
CA PRO A 93 14.89 -0.93 -5.15
C PRO A 93 14.98 -2.43 -5.45
N GLU A 94 15.59 -3.20 -4.56
CA GLU A 94 15.78 -4.65 -4.70
C GLU A 94 14.44 -5.37 -4.65
N THR A 95 13.60 -5.05 -3.65
CA THR A 95 12.26 -5.62 -3.54
C THR A 95 11.37 -5.21 -4.72
N ALA A 96 11.45 -3.97 -5.20
CA ALA A 96 10.71 -3.54 -6.37
C ALA A 96 11.11 -4.33 -7.63
N ALA A 97 12.42 -4.56 -7.82
CA ALA A 97 12.93 -5.37 -8.93
C ALA A 97 12.48 -6.83 -8.82
N GLU A 98 12.53 -7.43 -7.63
CA GLU A 98 12.05 -8.81 -7.38
C GLU A 98 10.55 -8.97 -7.65
N LEU A 99 9.76 -7.93 -7.39
CA LEU A 99 8.32 -7.91 -7.67
C LEU A 99 7.99 -7.57 -9.13
N GLY A 100 9.00 -7.33 -9.98
CA GLY A 100 8.81 -6.93 -11.37
C GLY A 100 8.20 -5.53 -11.53
N LEU A 101 8.34 -4.65 -10.52
CA LEU A 101 7.83 -3.27 -10.54
C LEU A 101 8.78 -2.34 -11.31
N SER A 102 9.06 -2.67 -12.57
CA SER A 102 10.10 -2.07 -13.41
C SER A 102 9.65 -0.83 -14.19
N ASP A 103 8.36 -0.72 -14.50
CA ASP A 103 7.83 0.31 -15.39
C ASP A 103 6.46 0.84 -14.94
N HIS A 104 5.93 1.83 -15.67
CA HIS A 104 4.65 2.45 -15.37
C HIS A 104 3.51 1.43 -15.27
N LYS A 105 3.44 0.47 -16.21
CA LYS A 105 2.34 -0.49 -16.29
C LYS A 105 2.38 -1.48 -15.13
N ALA A 106 3.56 -1.94 -14.73
CA ALA A 106 3.71 -2.80 -13.56
C ALA A 106 3.19 -2.14 -12.27
N TRP A 107 3.46 -0.86 -12.08
CA TRP A 107 2.96 -0.09 -10.93
C TRP A 107 1.45 0.20 -11.01
N GLU A 108 0.92 0.44 -12.20
CA GLU A 108 -0.52 0.55 -12.45
C GLU A 108 -1.24 -0.74 -12.04
N ASP A 109 -0.78 -1.88 -12.55
CA ASP A 109 -1.39 -3.18 -12.28
C ASP A 109 -1.28 -3.56 -10.80
N TYR A 110 -0.17 -3.19 -10.15
CA TYR A 110 0.02 -3.40 -8.72
C TYR A 110 -1.02 -2.63 -7.89
N ILE A 111 -1.21 -1.33 -8.15
CA ILE A 111 -2.19 -0.56 -7.38
C ILE A 111 -3.62 -0.97 -7.71
N ASP A 112 -3.94 -1.32 -8.96
CA ASP A 112 -5.29 -1.76 -9.32
C ASP A 112 -5.67 -3.06 -8.59
N ARG A 113 -4.73 -3.99 -8.45
CA ARG A 113 -4.89 -5.21 -7.66
C ARG A 113 -5.10 -4.94 -6.16
N HIS A 114 -4.64 -3.80 -5.64
CA HIS A 114 -4.57 -3.56 -4.19
C HIS A 114 -5.44 -2.38 -3.70
N ILE A 115 -6.03 -1.59 -4.60
CA ILE A 115 -6.84 -0.42 -4.24
C ILE A 115 -8.07 -0.79 -3.43
N LEU A 116 -8.63 -1.98 -3.65
CA LEU A 116 -9.75 -2.49 -2.87
C LEU A 116 -9.38 -2.79 -1.42
N THR A 117 -8.12 -3.15 -1.14
CA THR A 117 -7.60 -3.29 0.23
C THR A 117 -7.61 -1.93 0.94
N LEU A 118 -7.16 -0.87 0.26
CA LEU A 118 -7.20 0.50 0.79
C LEU A 118 -8.65 0.95 1.05
N ALA A 119 -9.55 0.70 0.11
CA ALA A 119 -10.96 1.04 0.21
C ALA A 119 -11.65 0.33 1.39
N LYS A 120 -11.45 -0.99 1.51
CA LYS A 120 -12.04 -1.83 2.56
C LYS A 120 -11.72 -1.30 3.96
N PHE A 121 -10.44 -1.06 4.26
CA PHE A 121 -10.04 -0.60 5.59
C PHE A 121 -10.43 0.85 5.89
N ASN A 122 -10.70 1.66 4.87
CA ASN A 122 -11.26 3.01 5.03
C ASN A 122 -12.80 3.04 4.96
N GLY A 123 -13.49 1.88 4.89
CA GLY A 123 -14.95 1.81 4.87
C GLY A 123 -15.59 2.33 3.58
N ILE A 124 -14.87 2.27 2.47
CA ILE A 124 -15.34 2.71 1.15
C ILE A 124 -15.90 1.50 0.39
N ARG A 125 -17.15 1.57 -0.05
CA ARG A 125 -17.76 0.54 -0.89
C ARG A 125 -17.15 0.57 -2.29
N VAL A 126 -16.99 -0.58 -2.93
CA VAL A 126 -16.35 -0.71 -4.25
C VAL A 126 -16.97 0.21 -5.30
N GLN A 127 -18.29 0.28 -5.36
CA GLN A 127 -19.04 1.12 -6.30
C GLN A 127 -18.91 2.64 -6.04
N ASP A 128 -18.48 3.01 -4.84
CA ASP A 128 -18.30 4.40 -4.43
C ASP A 128 -16.84 4.86 -4.51
N LEU A 129 -15.92 3.92 -4.73
CA LEU A 129 -14.49 4.17 -4.79
C LEU A 129 -14.13 4.87 -6.09
N GLN A 130 -13.45 6.01 -5.96
CA GLN A 130 -12.73 6.66 -7.03
C GLN A 130 -11.30 6.91 -6.58
N TRP A 131 -10.36 6.80 -7.51
CA TRP A 131 -8.96 6.99 -7.19
C TRP A 131 -8.14 7.44 -8.40
N VAL A 132 -7.03 8.10 -8.11
CA VAL A 132 -5.97 8.42 -9.07
C VAL A 132 -4.62 8.19 -8.42
N ALA A 133 -3.60 7.91 -9.22
CA ALA A 133 -2.27 7.60 -8.75
C ALA A 133 -1.19 8.14 -9.71
N ALA A 134 0.05 8.11 -9.22
CA ALA A 134 1.25 8.32 -10.01
C ALA A 134 2.43 7.56 -9.39
N HIS A 135 3.20 6.87 -10.22
CA HIS A 135 4.42 6.18 -9.86
C HIS A 135 5.63 7.14 -9.94
N HIS A 136 6.44 7.16 -8.88
CA HIS A 136 7.73 7.85 -8.84
C HIS A 136 8.86 6.83 -8.77
N ASN A 137 9.80 6.93 -9.71
CA ASN A 137 11.00 6.11 -9.74
C ASN A 137 12.18 6.89 -9.13
N GLU A 138 12.03 7.30 -7.87
CA GLU A 138 13.06 8.04 -7.15
C GLU A 138 14.19 7.10 -6.70
N LYS A 139 15.44 7.54 -6.91
CA LYS A 139 16.63 6.76 -6.58
C LYS A 139 16.59 6.32 -5.11
N GLY A 140 16.60 5.01 -4.88
CA GLY A 140 16.63 4.38 -3.56
C GLY A 140 15.28 4.06 -2.93
N HIS A 141 14.16 4.52 -3.50
CA HIS A 141 12.83 4.27 -2.94
C HIS A 141 11.74 4.45 -4.00
N PRO A 142 11.62 3.55 -4.98
CA PRO A 142 10.51 3.59 -5.93
C PRO A 142 9.19 3.44 -5.17
N HIS A 143 8.22 4.27 -5.53
CA HIS A 143 6.96 4.36 -4.80
C HIS A 143 5.81 4.86 -5.66
N ILE A 144 4.59 4.54 -5.24
CA ILE A 144 3.37 5.06 -5.84
C ILE A 144 2.65 5.96 -4.85
N HIS A 145 2.25 7.13 -5.33
CA HIS A 145 1.26 7.97 -4.67
C HIS A 145 -0.12 7.59 -5.15
N VAL A 146 -1.07 7.40 -4.24
CA VAL A 146 -2.48 7.17 -4.56
C VAL A 146 -3.36 8.14 -3.80
N VAL A 147 -4.26 8.81 -4.50
CA VAL A 147 -5.33 9.61 -3.90
C VAL A 147 -6.65 8.92 -4.19
N PHE A 148 -7.38 8.56 -3.13
CA PHE A 148 -8.62 7.81 -3.23
C PHE A 148 -9.68 8.37 -2.29
N TRP A 149 -10.95 8.21 -2.64
CA TRP A 149 -12.07 8.77 -1.89
C TRP A 149 -13.36 8.00 -2.13
N ASN A 150 -14.33 8.28 -1.27
CA ASN A 150 -15.70 7.81 -1.40
C ASN A 150 -16.54 8.91 -2.06
N LYS A 151 -16.98 8.71 -3.32
CA LYS A 151 -17.77 9.70 -4.06
C LYS A 151 -19.13 10.01 -3.40
N ASN A 152 -19.64 9.08 -2.60
CA ASN A 152 -20.91 9.13 -1.89
C ASN A 152 -20.72 9.27 -0.36
N GLN A 153 -19.64 9.91 0.09
CA GLN A 153 -19.38 10.13 1.51
C GLN A 153 -20.53 10.94 2.15
N ARG A 154 -21.22 10.34 3.13
CA ARG A 154 -22.32 11.00 3.87
C ARG A 154 -21.85 11.72 5.12
N THR A 155 -20.85 11.15 5.80
CA THR A 155 -20.33 11.66 7.07
C THR A 155 -18.91 12.16 6.89
N MET A 156 -18.62 13.33 7.47
CA MET A 156 -17.28 13.88 7.47
C MET A 156 -16.29 12.97 8.21
N VAL A 157 -15.08 12.81 7.66
CA VAL A 157 -13.98 12.05 8.28
C VAL A 157 -12.87 13.02 8.72
N PRO A 158 -12.93 13.56 9.96
CA PRO A 158 -11.91 14.50 10.45
C PRO A 158 -10.61 13.81 10.87
N PHE A 159 -10.66 12.51 11.16
CA PHE A 159 -9.56 11.73 11.69
C PHE A 159 -9.60 10.29 11.20
N VAL A 160 -8.43 9.72 10.97
CA VAL A 160 -8.23 8.30 10.69
C VAL A 160 -7.30 7.74 11.76
N HIS A 161 -7.76 6.73 12.48
CA HIS A 161 -6.97 6.11 13.54
C HIS A 161 -5.72 5.41 12.95
N PRO A 162 -4.53 5.50 13.59
CA PRO A 162 -3.28 4.90 13.07
C PRO A 162 -3.33 3.38 12.84
N SER A 163 -4.24 2.67 13.51
CA SER A 163 -4.45 1.25 13.25
C SER A 163 -5.00 0.94 11.85
N ILE A 164 -5.66 1.90 11.19
CA ILE A 164 -6.17 1.73 9.82
C ILE A 164 -5.02 1.59 8.82
N PRO A 165 -4.07 2.54 8.70
CA PRO A 165 -2.91 2.35 7.83
C PRO A 165 -2.02 1.18 8.25
N ASP A 166 -1.93 0.83 9.54
CA ASP A 166 -1.18 -0.36 9.96
C ASP A 166 -1.84 -1.66 9.46
N LYS A 167 -3.18 -1.76 9.52
CA LYS A 167 -3.93 -2.90 8.96
C LYS A 167 -3.78 -2.98 7.44
N ILE A 168 -3.83 -1.85 6.74
CA ILE A 168 -3.59 -1.80 5.29
C ILE A 168 -2.18 -2.29 4.98
N ARG A 169 -1.16 -1.76 5.66
CA ARG A 169 0.24 -2.19 5.51
C ARG A 169 0.41 -3.70 5.68
N LYS A 170 -0.16 -4.27 6.75
CA LYS A 170 -0.10 -5.71 7.03
C LYS A 170 -0.80 -6.53 5.95
N GLN A 171 -1.95 -6.05 5.45
CA GLN A 171 -2.66 -6.75 4.37
C GLN A 171 -1.89 -6.69 3.05
N LEU A 172 -1.34 -5.52 2.69
CA LEU A 172 -0.46 -5.40 1.52
C LEU A 172 0.73 -6.35 1.61
N ILE A 173 1.40 -6.45 2.77
CA ILE A 173 2.49 -7.42 2.97
C ILE A 173 2.02 -8.86 2.72
N ARG A 174 0.84 -9.23 3.24
CA ARG A 174 0.28 -10.57 3.03
C ARG A 174 -0.02 -10.85 1.57
N ASP A 175 -0.62 -9.90 0.88
CA ASP A 175 -1.04 -10.06 -0.53
C ASP A 175 0.18 -10.06 -1.46
N THR A 176 1.16 -9.18 -1.22
CA THR A 176 2.36 -9.03 -2.06
C THR A 176 3.38 -10.15 -1.86
N PHE A 177 3.52 -10.68 -0.63
CA PHE A 177 4.53 -11.69 -0.28
C PHE A 177 3.93 -13.03 0.15
N ALA A 178 2.74 -13.37 -0.37
CA ALA A 178 2.04 -14.61 -0.01
C ALA A 178 2.92 -15.86 -0.11
N GLU A 179 3.67 -16.04 -1.20
CA GLU A 179 4.57 -17.19 -1.37
C GLU A 179 5.72 -17.19 -0.38
N ARG A 180 6.39 -16.05 -0.14
CA ARG A 180 7.47 -15.97 0.87
C ARG A 180 6.96 -16.25 2.29
N ILE A 181 5.75 -15.78 2.61
CA ILE A 181 5.12 -16.05 3.90
C ILE A 181 4.82 -17.54 4.03
N LYS A 182 4.34 -18.18 2.97
CA LYS A 182 4.10 -19.63 2.93
C LYS A 182 5.40 -20.41 3.14
N GLU A 183 6.45 -20.11 2.39
CA GLU A 183 7.78 -20.74 2.54
C GLU A 183 8.32 -20.57 3.96
N TYR A 184 8.19 -19.37 4.54
CA TYR A 184 8.59 -19.10 5.93
C TYR A 184 7.80 -19.96 6.93
N CYS A 185 6.49 -20.07 6.74
CA CYS A 185 5.63 -20.91 7.57
C CYS A 185 5.99 -22.39 7.48
N GLU A 186 6.24 -22.91 6.27
CA GLU A 186 6.64 -24.30 6.04
C GLU A 186 8.00 -24.61 6.67
N ALA A 187 8.99 -23.72 6.54
CA ALA A 187 10.29 -23.87 7.19
C ALA A 187 10.17 -23.95 8.72
N LYS A 188 9.33 -23.08 9.30
CA LYS A 188 9.07 -23.08 10.74
C LYS A 188 8.35 -24.35 11.19
N GLN A 189 7.43 -24.88 10.38
CA GLN A 189 6.73 -26.12 10.66
C GLN A 189 7.69 -27.31 10.66
N ARG A 190 8.57 -27.43 9.65
CA ARG A 190 9.61 -28.48 9.62
C ARG A 190 10.54 -28.41 10.84
N ALA A 191 10.97 -27.21 11.23
CA ALA A 191 11.80 -27.04 12.42
C ALA A 191 11.07 -27.47 13.71
N LYS A 192 9.77 -27.20 13.81
CA LYS A 192 8.94 -27.64 14.94
C LYS A 192 8.81 -29.16 14.97
N GLU A 193 8.52 -29.80 13.83
CA GLU A 193 8.41 -31.25 13.72
C GLU A 193 9.72 -31.96 14.09
N HIS A 194 10.85 -31.42 13.64
CA HIS A 194 12.17 -31.94 14.00
C HIS A 194 12.44 -31.83 15.50
N LEU A 195 12.11 -30.69 16.12
CA LEU A 195 12.27 -30.52 17.57
C LEU A 195 11.37 -31.47 18.37
N SER A 196 10.15 -31.70 17.90
CA SER A 196 9.25 -32.70 18.51
C SER A 196 9.83 -34.10 18.42
N ALA A 197 10.34 -34.52 17.26
CA ALA A 197 10.97 -35.83 17.10
C ALA A 197 12.18 -36.03 18.04
N ILE A 198 13.06 -35.01 18.16
CA ILE A 198 14.17 -35.07 19.13
C ILE A 198 13.65 -35.18 20.57
N THR A 199 12.57 -34.46 20.90
CA THR A 199 12.00 -34.50 22.24
C THR A 199 11.46 -35.89 22.57
N ASP A 200 10.80 -36.54 21.60
CA ASP A 200 10.28 -37.90 21.75
C ASP A 200 11.44 -38.91 21.92
N GLU A 201 12.49 -38.81 21.09
CA GLU A 201 13.70 -39.64 21.23
C GLU A 201 14.38 -39.47 22.61
N MET A 202 14.47 -38.24 23.12
CA MET A 202 15.03 -37.97 24.45
C MET A 202 14.20 -38.58 25.59
N ILE A 203 12.87 -38.64 25.44
CA ILE A 203 12.00 -39.29 26.42
C ILE A 203 12.26 -40.80 26.42
N ASP A 204 12.32 -41.42 25.24
CA ASP A 204 12.61 -42.85 25.10
C ASP A 204 13.98 -43.22 25.69
N GLU A 205 15.00 -42.38 25.51
CA GLU A 205 16.32 -42.56 26.10
C GLU A 205 16.29 -42.43 27.63
N PHE A 206 15.54 -41.46 28.15
CA PHE A 206 15.40 -41.25 29.58
C PHE A 206 14.66 -42.41 30.27
N GLU A 207 13.61 -42.95 29.66
CA GLU A 207 12.90 -44.14 30.16
C GLU A 207 13.85 -45.33 30.28
N LYS A 208 14.64 -45.63 29.24
CA LYS A 208 15.65 -46.71 29.26
C LYS A 208 16.72 -46.49 30.33
N TYR A 209 17.17 -45.25 30.53
CA TYR A 209 18.13 -44.95 31.59
C TYR A 209 17.56 -45.26 32.98
N MET A 210 16.28 -44.93 33.21
CA MET A 210 15.60 -45.20 34.48
C MET A 210 15.38 -46.69 34.74
N GLU A 211 15.23 -47.53 33.71
CA GLU A 211 15.13 -48.99 33.84
C GLU A 211 16.43 -49.67 34.29
N HIS A 212 17.58 -48.98 34.16
CA HIS A 212 18.91 -49.50 34.50
C HIS A 212 19.46 -48.95 35.82
N LEU A 213 18.65 -48.20 36.57
CA LEU A 213 18.92 -47.75 37.95
C LEU A 213 18.34 -48.73 38.98
#